data_AF-A0A6A6K2S4-F1
#
_entry.id   AF-A0A6A6K2S4-F1
#
_cell.length_a   1.000
_cell.length_b   1.000
_cell.length_c   1.000
_cell.angle_alpha   90.00
_cell.angle_beta   90.00
_cell.angle_gamma   90.00
#
_symmetry.space_group_name_H-M   'P 1'
#
loop_
_entity.id
_entity.type
_entity.pdbx_description
1 polymer ?
#
loop_
_entity_poly.entity_id
_entity_poly.type
_entity_poly.pdbx_seq_one_letter_code
_entity_poly.pdbx_strand_id
1 'polypeptide(L)'
;MSLASFCNAIHILCLIQTNGSNPANGFAGHEPDHAEEKNLVEASPITELSLSQVLEDVDRFLERLSETKDKSNPPAVPNSVELFLKMAQEKIAYYDSNRFGHSKEEDLSFFECLIRISRLTSFSEFNSNPIMAVPLNRSSNVLHLSMSLLDGEFRTILESRIRNHNQNNTSDSKTPYASKQPSFGSHHQHNSDRGGVQPEAETTIGEEFPAYSKESICNMNKIATAMISLGYERECCMAYNMIRKTAFNSELDKLGFTNTSIEDVQRMQWETLEGEISAWIDVLKHCYSVLLPGELKLCNFVFSEYPSVSQRLFNDLASSITVMFLNFAEAVAMTKQSAEKLFKFLDMYETLRDMIPTIDNTTHSRDLKGETFTAKRLLGEAAVSIFCDLEDSIRRDHSRTPVPSGAVHP
;
A
#
# COMPACT_ATOMS: atom_id res chain seq x y z
N MET A 1 -1.17 -9.26 29.92
CA MET A 1 -1.67 -10.41 29.14
C MET A 1 -0.88 -10.44 27.84
N SER A 2 0.04 -11.41 27.66
CA SER A 2 0.98 -11.38 26.53
C SER A 2 0.38 -12.03 25.28
N LEU A 3 0.80 -11.52 24.11
CA LEU A 3 0.43 -11.98 22.76
C LEU A 3 0.56 -13.51 22.57
N ALA A 4 1.40 -14.18 23.36
CA ALA A 4 1.61 -15.62 23.30
C ALA A 4 0.35 -16.43 23.70
N SER A 5 -0.51 -15.90 24.58
CA SER A 5 -1.76 -16.58 24.94
C SER A 5 -2.82 -16.50 23.84
N PHE A 6 -2.74 -15.50 22.95
CA PHE A 6 -3.70 -15.33 21.85
C PHE A 6 -3.37 -16.26 20.67
N CYS A 7 -2.08 -16.46 20.36
CA CYS A 7 -1.66 -17.40 19.31
C CYS A 7 -1.94 -18.87 19.66
N ASN A 8 -1.81 -19.27 20.93
CA ASN A 8 -2.12 -20.65 21.34
C ASN A 8 -3.63 -20.97 21.27
N ALA A 9 -4.51 -19.99 21.49
CA ALA A 9 -5.95 -20.19 21.37
C ALA A 9 -6.39 -20.43 19.92
N ILE A 10 -5.76 -19.73 18.97
CA ILE A 10 -6.05 -19.89 17.52
C ILE A 10 -5.54 -21.23 17.00
N HIS A 11 -4.39 -21.70 17.49
CA HIS A 11 -3.82 -22.98 17.06
C HIS A 11 -4.61 -24.21 17.59
N ILE A 12 -5.23 -24.09 18.76
CA ILE A 12 -6.12 -25.13 19.32
C ILE A 12 -7.46 -25.19 18.56
N LEU A 13 -7.99 -24.04 18.13
CA LEU A 13 -9.21 -23.98 17.31
C LEU A 13 -9.01 -24.58 15.91
N CYS A 14 -7.85 -24.37 15.28
CA CYS A 14 -7.54 -25.00 13.99
C CYS A 14 -7.42 -26.53 14.06
N LEU A 15 -6.93 -27.10 15.17
CA LEU A 15 -6.76 -28.55 15.32
C LEU A 15 -8.09 -29.30 15.53
N ILE A 16 -9.13 -28.63 16.00
CA ILE A 16 -10.46 -29.24 16.23
C ILE A 16 -11.25 -29.32 14.91
N GLN A 17 -10.98 -28.46 13.94
CA GLN A 17 -11.71 -28.41 12.66
C GLN A 17 -11.17 -29.36 11.58
N THR A 18 -9.97 -29.93 11.73
CA THR A 18 -9.35 -30.78 10.70
C THR A 18 -9.60 -32.30 10.86
N ASN A 19 -10.27 -32.76 11.93
CA ASN A 19 -10.39 -34.20 12.25
C ASN A 19 -11.81 -34.80 12.09
N GLY A 20 -12.62 -34.32 11.14
CA GLY A 20 -14.02 -34.77 10.99
C GLY A 20 -14.45 -35.14 9.57
N SER A 21 -13.90 -36.21 8.99
CA SER A 21 -14.46 -36.98 7.84
C SER A 21 -13.67 -38.30 7.79
N ASN A 22 -14.21 -39.52 7.68
CA ASN A 22 -15.37 -40.09 6.97
C ASN A 22 -15.61 -41.52 7.57
N PRO A 23 -16.71 -42.24 7.27
CA PRO A 23 -16.53 -43.34 6.30
C PRO A 23 -17.75 -43.65 5.40
N ALA A 24 -17.40 -44.41 4.35
CA ALA A 24 -18.17 -44.75 3.17
C ALA A 24 -19.24 -45.86 3.33
N ASN A 25 -20.12 -45.87 2.33
CA ASN A 25 -21.20 -46.81 2.02
C ASN A 25 -20.86 -48.32 2.11
N GLY A 26 -21.86 -49.10 2.53
CA GLY A 26 -22.01 -50.53 2.26
C GLY A 26 -23.48 -50.90 2.06
N PHE A 27 -23.82 -51.40 0.87
CA PHE A 27 -25.13 -51.93 0.47
C PHE A 27 -25.44 -53.28 1.14
N ALA A 28 -26.68 -53.51 1.59
CA ALA A 28 -27.47 -54.75 1.44
C ALA A 28 -28.86 -54.55 2.07
N GLY A 29 -29.92 -55.04 1.41
CA GLY A 29 -31.30 -54.62 1.64
C GLY A 29 -32.18 -55.51 2.50
N HIS A 30 -33.41 -55.02 2.72
CA HIS A 30 -34.65 -55.77 2.90
C HIS A 30 -35.83 -54.78 2.92
N GLU A 31 -36.77 -54.94 1.99
CA GLU A 31 -38.19 -54.54 2.11
C GLU A 31 -38.93 -55.54 3.02
N PRO A 32 -40.22 -55.32 3.37
CA PRO A 32 -40.96 -54.06 3.58
C PRO A 32 -41.77 -54.12 4.90
N ASP A 33 -42.35 -52.99 5.35
CA ASP A 33 -43.72 -53.07 5.89
C ASP A 33 -44.48 -51.74 5.96
N HIS A 34 -45.77 -51.90 5.63
CA HIS A 34 -46.95 -51.04 5.56
C HIS A 34 -47.01 -49.62 6.18
N ALA A 35 -47.46 -48.72 5.29
CA ALA A 35 -48.61 -47.80 5.41
C ALA A 35 -48.72 -46.85 6.61
N GLU A 36 -48.69 -45.54 6.32
CA GLU A 36 -49.85 -44.66 6.56
C GLU A 36 -49.74 -43.36 5.75
N GLU A 37 -50.68 -43.19 4.85
CA GLU A 37 -50.93 -42.03 4.01
C GLU A 37 -51.78 -41.03 4.81
N LYS A 38 -51.36 -39.75 4.91
CA LYS A 38 -52.27 -38.63 5.13
C LYS A 38 -51.66 -37.25 4.86
N ASN A 39 -52.28 -36.62 3.86
CA ASN A 39 -52.52 -35.19 3.67
C ASN A 39 -51.38 -34.28 3.21
N LEU A 40 -51.38 -34.07 1.89
CA LEU A 40 -51.01 -32.82 1.23
C LEU A 40 -51.68 -31.61 1.91
N VAL A 41 -50.87 -30.59 2.18
CA VAL A 41 -51.32 -29.19 2.18
C VAL A 41 -50.47 -28.49 1.14
N GLU A 42 -51.10 -28.08 0.04
CA GLU A 42 -50.53 -27.22 -0.99
C GLU A 42 -49.97 -25.95 -0.36
N ALA A 43 -48.64 -25.81 -0.37
CA ALA A 43 -48.00 -24.52 -0.19
C ALA A 43 -48.26 -23.69 -1.45
N SER A 44 -48.92 -22.54 -1.29
CA SER A 44 -49.08 -21.55 -2.36
C SER A 44 -47.71 -21.11 -2.91
N PRO A 45 -47.61 -20.73 -4.19
CA PRO A 45 -46.32 -20.46 -4.83
C PRO A 45 -45.67 -19.21 -4.22
N ILE A 46 -44.45 -19.37 -3.71
CA ILE A 46 -43.60 -18.25 -3.32
C ILE A 46 -43.34 -17.44 -4.59
N THR A 47 -43.93 -16.24 -4.69
CA THR A 47 -43.63 -15.32 -5.78
C THR A 47 -42.19 -14.89 -5.60
N GLU A 48 -41.29 -15.28 -6.51
CA GLU A 48 -39.91 -14.80 -6.55
C GLU A 48 -39.95 -13.27 -6.76
N LEU A 49 -39.81 -12.52 -5.66
CA LEU A 49 -39.70 -11.07 -5.73
C LEU A 49 -38.34 -10.72 -6.36
N SER A 50 -38.34 -9.80 -7.32
CA SER A 50 -37.09 -9.27 -7.88
C SER A 50 -36.33 -8.44 -6.84
N LEU A 51 -35.00 -8.33 -7.00
CA LEU A 51 -34.17 -7.50 -6.11
C LEU A 51 -34.73 -6.07 -5.98
N SER A 52 -35.13 -5.45 -7.09
CA SER A 52 -35.70 -4.09 -7.07
C SER A 52 -36.93 -3.95 -6.17
N GLN A 53 -37.87 -4.88 -6.24
CA GLN A 53 -39.07 -4.90 -5.40
C GLN A 53 -38.73 -5.10 -3.93
N VAL A 54 -37.77 -5.98 -3.64
CA VAL A 54 -37.30 -6.23 -2.28
C VAL A 54 -36.64 -4.97 -1.70
N LEU A 55 -35.82 -4.27 -2.47
CA LEU A 55 -35.18 -3.02 -2.03
C LEU A 55 -36.22 -1.91 -1.75
N GLU A 56 -37.23 -1.75 -2.60
CA GLU A 56 -38.31 -0.77 -2.38
C GLU A 56 -39.11 -1.05 -1.10
N ASP A 57 -39.42 -2.32 -0.83
CA ASP A 57 -40.11 -2.70 0.40
C ASP A 57 -39.24 -2.48 1.65
N VAL A 58 -37.93 -2.70 1.54
CA VAL A 58 -36.96 -2.38 2.62
C VAL A 58 -36.87 -0.87 2.82
N ASP A 59 -36.86 -0.06 1.76
CA ASP A 59 -36.85 1.40 1.87
C ASP A 59 -38.09 1.93 2.58
N ARG A 60 -39.28 1.43 2.23
CA ARG A 60 -40.53 1.76 2.92
C ARG A 60 -40.50 1.36 4.40
N PHE A 61 -39.85 0.25 4.72
CA PHE A 61 -39.68 -0.17 6.12
C PHE A 61 -38.71 0.75 6.88
N LEU A 62 -37.58 1.13 6.27
CA LEU A 62 -36.61 2.08 6.83
C LEU A 62 -37.24 3.46 7.09
N GLU A 63 -38.13 3.92 6.21
CA GLU A 63 -38.90 5.16 6.41
C GLU A 63 -39.80 5.06 7.65
N ARG A 64 -40.57 3.96 7.77
CA ARG A 64 -41.41 3.73 8.96
C ARG A 64 -40.61 3.66 10.26
N LEU A 65 -39.42 3.05 10.24
CA LEU A 65 -38.52 3.03 11.38
C LEU A 65 -38.07 4.45 11.76
N SER A 66 -37.75 5.28 10.77
CA SER A 66 -37.32 6.67 10.98
C SER A 66 -38.43 7.53 11.59
N GLU A 67 -39.70 7.27 11.25
CA GLU A 67 -40.87 8.00 11.77
C GLU A 67 -41.31 7.54 13.17
N THR A 68 -40.80 6.39 13.64
CA THR A 68 -41.24 5.79 14.90
C THR A 68 -40.66 6.54 16.10
N LYS A 69 -41.52 7.27 16.83
CA LYS A 69 -41.14 8.01 18.04
C LYS A 69 -40.96 7.13 19.28
N ASP A 70 -41.72 6.03 19.36
CA ASP A 70 -41.65 5.09 20.48
C ASP A 70 -40.66 3.96 20.18
N LYS A 71 -39.45 4.09 20.71
CA LYS A 71 -38.36 3.13 20.51
C LYS A 71 -38.60 1.76 21.16
N SER A 72 -39.59 1.68 22.07
CA SER A 72 -39.93 0.42 22.74
C SER A 72 -40.86 -0.48 21.91
N ASN A 73 -41.58 0.10 20.93
CA ASN A 73 -42.55 -0.59 20.09
C ASN A 73 -42.32 -0.34 18.58
N PRO A 74 -41.32 -1.01 17.98
CA PRO A 74 -41.00 -0.85 16.57
C PRO A 74 -42.08 -1.45 15.64
N PRO A 75 -42.17 -0.98 14.38
CA PRO A 75 -43.00 -1.60 13.35
C PRO A 75 -42.63 -3.08 13.14
N ALA A 76 -43.60 -3.89 12.73
CA ALA A 76 -43.36 -5.29 12.38
C ALA A 76 -42.34 -5.40 11.23
N VAL A 77 -41.35 -6.28 11.40
CA VAL A 77 -40.31 -6.53 10.41
C VAL A 77 -40.94 -7.28 9.23
N PRO A 78 -40.90 -6.74 7.99
CA PRO A 78 -41.45 -7.42 6.84
C PRO A 78 -40.51 -8.54 6.38
N ASN A 79 -41.09 -9.59 5.77
CA ASN A 79 -40.33 -10.72 5.21
C ASN A 79 -39.30 -10.28 4.13
N SER A 80 -39.52 -9.13 3.50
CA SER A 80 -38.58 -8.53 2.55
C SER A 80 -37.21 -8.23 3.16
N VAL A 81 -37.11 -7.92 4.46
CA VAL A 81 -35.81 -7.68 5.14
C VAL A 81 -34.98 -8.96 5.19
N GLU A 82 -35.61 -10.09 5.49
CA GLU A 82 -34.92 -11.38 5.53
C GLU A 82 -34.50 -11.83 4.12
N LEU A 83 -35.40 -11.68 3.13
CA LEU A 83 -35.10 -11.98 1.74
C LEU A 83 -33.96 -11.08 1.20
N PHE A 84 -33.99 -9.80 1.55
CA PHE A 84 -32.96 -8.83 1.21
C PHE A 84 -31.58 -9.24 1.72
N LEU A 85 -31.48 -9.60 3.01
CA LEU A 85 -30.22 -10.01 3.61
C LEU A 85 -29.69 -11.29 2.95
N LYS A 86 -30.57 -12.22 2.58
CA LYS A 86 -30.19 -13.42 1.82
C LYS A 86 -29.64 -13.06 0.43
N MET A 87 -30.33 -12.19 -0.32
CA MET A 87 -29.87 -11.71 -1.63
C MET A 87 -28.52 -10.99 -1.54
N ALA A 88 -28.30 -10.18 -0.49
CA ALA A 88 -27.02 -9.54 -0.26
C ALA A 88 -25.90 -10.56 0.03
N GLN A 89 -26.19 -11.62 0.78
CA GLN A 89 -25.24 -12.72 1.02
C GLN A 89 -24.90 -13.48 -0.27
N GLU A 90 -25.89 -13.71 -1.14
CA GLU A 90 -25.66 -14.31 -2.46
C GLU A 90 -24.76 -13.43 -3.34
N LYS A 91 -24.93 -12.10 -3.27
CA LYS A 91 -24.04 -11.15 -3.95
C LYS A 91 -22.62 -11.17 -3.39
N ILE A 92 -22.44 -11.32 -2.07
CA ILE A 92 -21.09 -11.51 -1.48
C ILE A 92 -20.45 -12.77 -2.06
N ALA A 93 -21.18 -13.89 -2.07
CA ALA A 93 -20.68 -15.16 -2.60
C ALA A 93 -20.34 -15.11 -4.10
N TYR A 94 -21.03 -14.28 -4.89
CA TYR A 94 -20.69 -14.06 -6.28
C TYR A 94 -19.24 -13.56 -6.45
N TYR A 95 -18.76 -12.69 -5.56
CA TYR A 95 -17.40 -12.16 -5.62
C TYR A 95 -16.32 -13.11 -5.08
N ASP A 96 -16.68 -14.27 -4.54
CA ASP A 96 -15.68 -15.31 -4.24
C ASP A 96 -15.02 -15.85 -5.51
N SER A 97 -15.74 -15.83 -6.64
CA SER A 97 -15.27 -16.32 -7.94
C SER A 97 -15.13 -15.23 -9.01
N ASN A 98 -15.60 -14.02 -8.74
CA ASN A 98 -15.62 -12.91 -9.69
C ASN A 98 -14.93 -11.68 -9.09
N ARG A 99 -14.35 -10.81 -9.93
CA ARG A 99 -13.68 -9.59 -9.49
C ARG A 99 -14.52 -8.36 -9.78
N PHE A 100 -14.40 -7.35 -8.92
CA PHE A 100 -14.99 -6.02 -9.18
C PHE A 100 -14.53 -5.46 -10.52
N GLY A 101 -15.42 -4.74 -11.19
CA GLY A 101 -15.19 -4.13 -12.50
C GLY A 101 -15.61 -4.99 -13.70
N HIS A 102 -15.78 -6.30 -13.53
CA HIS A 102 -16.14 -7.19 -14.65
C HIS A 102 -17.61 -7.05 -15.07
N SER A 103 -18.51 -6.81 -14.12
CA SER A 103 -19.92 -6.55 -14.39
C SER A 103 -20.37 -5.30 -13.66
N LYS A 104 -20.58 -4.22 -14.43
CA LYS A 104 -21.05 -2.94 -13.90
C LYS A 104 -22.40 -3.07 -13.20
N GLU A 105 -23.28 -3.94 -13.72
CA GLU A 105 -24.61 -4.15 -13.16
C GLU A 105 -24.56 -4.86 -11.80
N GLU A 106 -23.71 -5.89 -11.70
CA GLU A 106 -23.47 -6.60 -10.43
C GLU A 106 -22.87 -5.65 -9.38
N ASP A 107 -21.83 -4.89 -9.75
CA ASP A 107 -21.18 -3.92 -8.87
C ASP A 107 -22.17 -2.88 -8.33
N LEU A 108 -22.97 -2.27 -9.21
CA LEU A 108 -23.98 -1.28 -8.81
C LEU A 108 -25.03 -1.89 -7.89
N SER A 109 -25.54 -3.08 -8.21
CA SER A 109 -26.54 -3.75 -7.38
C SER A 109 -25.99 -4.12 -6.00
N PHE A 110 -24.72 -4.50 -5.91
CA PHE A 110 -24.06 -4.81 -4.65
C PHE A 110 -23.94 -3.56 -3.77
N PHE A 111 -23.46 -2.43 -4.33
CA PHE A 111 -23.36 -1.18 -3.57
C PHE A 111 -24.75 -0.68 -3.12
N GLU A 112 -25.78 -0.86 -3.94
CA GLU A 112 -27.16 -0.50 -3.58
C GLU A 112 -27.70 -1.30 -2.39
N CYS A 113 -27.34 -2.59 -2.31
CA CYS A 113 -27.57 -3.42 -1.12
C CYS A 113 -26.80 -2.87 0.08
N LEU A 114 -25.52 -2.53 -0.07
CA LEU A 114 -24.72 -2.04 1.06
C LEU A 114 -25.26 -0.74 1.68
N ILE A 115 -25.74 0.18 0.85
CA ILE A 115 -26.36 1.43 1.32
C ILE A 115 -27.60 1.12 2.19
N ARG A 116 -28.42 0.14 1.82
CA ARG A 116 -29.59 -0.24 2.62
C ARG A 116 -29.22 -1.04 3.87
N ILE A 117 -28.23 -1.91 3.79
CA ILE A 117 -27.73 -2.64 4.97
C ILE A 117 -27.18 -1.65 5.99
N SER A 118 -26.36 -0.68 5.57
CA SER A 118 -25.82 0.31 6.50
C SER A 118 -26.92 1.15 7.16
N ARG A 119 -27.95 1.55 6.40
CA ARG A 119 -29.15 2.20 6.94
C ARG A 119 -29.86 1.32 7.96
N LEU A 120 -30.08 0.02 7.68
CA LEU A 120 -30.66 -0.92 8.65
C LEU A 120 -29.82 -0.97 9.94
N THR A 121 -28.50 -1.11 9.82
CA THR A 121 -27.60 -1.20 10.99
C THR A 121 -27.53 0.09 11.81
N SER A 122 -27.83 1.24 11.20
CA SER A 122 -27.86 2.54 11.89
C SER A 122 -28.96 2.61 12.95
N PHE A 123 -30.02 1.80 12.82
CA PHE A 123 -31.13 1.69 13.79
C PHE A 123 -30.80 0.80 15.00
N SER A 124 -29.54 0.78 15.43
CA SER A 124 -29.05 0.04 16.60
C SER A 124 -29.79 0.37 17.92
N GLU A 125 -30.47 1.51 17.98
CA GLU A 125 -31.32 1.91 19.11
C GLU A 125 -32.52 0.98 19.35
N PHE A 126 -32.96 0.23 18.34
CA PHE A 126 -34.03 -0.76 18.47
C PHE A 126 -33.51 -2.14 18.87
N ASN A 127 -32.20 -2.32 19.08
CA ASN A 127 -31.58 -3.62 19.37
C ASN A 127 -31.99 -4.20 20.74
N SER A 128 -32.56 -3.37 21.63
CA SER A 128 -33.14 -3.85 22.90
C SER A 128 -34.48 -4.56 22.71
N ASN A 129 -35.16 -4.39 21.57
CA ASN A 129 -36.39 -5.09 21.26
C ASN A 129 -36.07 -6.45 20.59
N PRO A 130 -36.56 -7.59 21.12
CA PRO A 130 -36.22 -8.91 20.60
C PRO A 130 -36.66 -9.14 19.14
N ILE A 131 -37.70 -8.46 18.67
CA ILE A 131 -38.21 -8.56 17.29
C ILE A 131 -37.21 -7.92 16.32
N MET A 132 -36.59 -6.81 16.70
CA MET A 132 -35.62 -6.08 15.87
C MET A 132 -34.20 -6.58 16.05
N ALA A 133 -33.86 -7.17 17.20
CA ALA A 133 -32.49 -7.58 17.51
C ALA A 133 -31.94 -8.61 16.51
N VAL A 134 -32.73 -9.59 16.11
CA VAL A 134 -32.31 -10.64 15.17
C VAL A 134 -31.97 -10.07 13.78
N PRO A 135 -32.87 -9.35 13.08
CA PRO A 135 -32.56 -8.79 11.77
C PRO A 135 -31.47 -7.72 11.82
N LEU A 136 -31.37 -6.92 12.89
CA LEU A 136 -30.29 -5.93 13.04
C LEU A 136 -28.93 -6.59 13.23
N ASN A 137 -28.82 -7.60 14.10
CA ASN A 137 -27.56 -8.34 14.28
C ASN A 137 -27.14 -9.05 13.00
N ARG A 138 -28.10 -9.63 12.27
CA ARG A 138 -27.84 -10.24 10.97
C ARG A 138 -27.38 -9.21 9.94
N SER A 139 -28.04 -8.06 9.86
CA SER A 139 -27.64 -6.95 8.98
C SER A 139 -26.21 -6.50 9.28
N SER A 140 -25.86 -6.37 10.56
CA SER A 140 -24.50 -6.01 10.99
C SER A 140 -23.47 -7.05 10.57
N ASN A 141 -23.80 -8.34 10.64
CA ASN A 141 -22.92 -9.41 10.16
C ASN A 141 -22.74 -9.34 8.63
N VAL A 142 -23.83 -9.20 7.87
CA VAL A 142 -23.74 -9.07 6.40
C VAL A 142 -22.93 -7.82 6.00
N LEU A 143 -23.09 -6.70 6.72
CA LEU A 143 -22.28 -5.50 6.51
C LEU A 143 -20.80 -5.78 6.75
N HIS A 144 -20.46 -6.41 7.87
CA HIS A 144 -19.08 -6.76 8.21
C HIS A 144 -18.44 -7.67 7.16
N LEU A 145 -19.14 -8.72 6.72
CA LEU A 145 -18.67 -9.61 5.65
C LEU A 145 -18.44 -8.85 4.34
N SER A 146 -19.37 -7.96 4.00
CA SER A 146 -19.25 -7.12 2.80
C SER A 146 -18.04 -6.18 2.87
N MET A 147 -17.78 -5.57 4.03
CA MET A 147 -16.62 -4.71 4.21
C MET A 147 -15.31 -5.50 4.16
N SER A 148 -15.30 -6.73 4.68
CA SER A 148 -14.14 -7.63 4.55
C SER A 148 -13.86 -8.00 3.10
N LEU A 149 -14.91 -8.22 2.30
CA LEU A 149 -14.79 -8.44 0.85
C LEU A 149 -14.20 -7.19 0.16
N LEU A 150 -14.75 -6.00 0.42
CA LEU A 150 -14.27 -4.75 -0.16
C LEU A 150 -12.81 -4.45 0.22
N ASP A 151 -12.42 -4.65 1.49
CA ASP A 151 -11.03 -4.52 1.93
C ASP A 151 -10.12 -5.50 1.18
N GLY A 152 -10.51 -6.77 1.06
CA GLY A 152 -9.75 -7.78 0.32
C GLY A 152 -9.55 -7.45 -1.16
N GLU A 153 -10.60 -6.99 -1.83
CA GLU A 153 -10.56 -6.57 -3.24
C GLU A 153 -9.72 -5.30 -3.42
N PHE A 154 -9.87 -4.32 -2.54
CA PHE A 154 -9.07 -3.10 -2.56
C PHE A 154 -7.57 -3.41 -2.44
N ARG A 155 -7.20 -4.25 -1.47
CA ARG A 155 -5.82 -4.72 -1.29
C ARG A 155 -5.32 -5.48 -2.51
N THR A 156 -6.14 -6.36 -3.06
CA THR A 156 -5.79 -7.16 -4.24
C THR A 156 -5.46 -6.25 -5.43
N ILE A 157 -6.25 -5.21 -5.67
CA ILE A 157 -5.98 -4.26 -6.76
C ILE A 157 -4.71 -3.45 -6.47
N LEU A 158 -4.55 -2.94 -5.24
CA LEU A 158 -3.36 -2.19 -4.83
C LEU A 158 -2.06 -3.02 -4.97
N GLU A 159 -2.10 -4.29 -4.59
CA GLU A 159 -0.95 -5.22 -4.66
C GLU A 159 -0.63 -5.73 -6.06
N SER A 160 -1.53 -5.55 -7.04
CA SER A 160 -1.35 -6.07 -8.40
C SER A 160 0.01 -5.69 -9.01
N ARG A 161 0.50 -4.48 -8.74
CA ARG A 161 1.86 -4.09 -9.15
C ARG A 161 2.94 -4.90 -8.45
N ILE A 162 2.88 -5.00 -7.11
CA ILE A 162 3.92 -5.68 -6.33
C ILE A 162 4.07 -7.12 -6.84
N ARG A 163 2.93 -7.78 -7.13
CA ARG A 163 2.91 -9.13 -7.71
C ARG A 163 3.50 -9.19 -9.12
N ASN A 164 3.10 -8.31 -10.02
CA ASN A 164 3.63 -8.27 -11.40
C ASN A 164 5.14 -8.02 -11.40
N HIS A 165 5.63 -7.17 -10.52
CA HIS A 165 7.05 -6.89 -10.37
C HIS A 165 7.83 -8.12 -9.88
N ASN A 166 7.35 -8.81 -8.84
CA ASN A 166 7.99 -10.03 -8.35
C ASN A 166 8.03 -11.13 -9.43
N GLN A 167 6.99 -11.26 -10.24
CA GLN A 167 6.95 -12.26 -11.32
C GLN A 167 7.97 -11.95 -12.44
N ASN A 168 8.16 -10.68 -12.78
CA ASN A 168 9.17 -10.28 -13.77
C ASN A 168 10.60 -10.53 -13.25
N ASN A 169 10.89 -10.19 -11.99
CA ASN A 169 12.20 -10.46 -11.37
C ASN A 169 12.51 -11.96 -11.22
N THR A 170 11.48 -12.80 -11.04
CA THR A 170 11.66 -14.26 -10.91
C THR A 170 11.86 -14.93 -12.27
N SER A 171 11.43 -14.29 -13.36
CA SER A 171 11.55 -14.81 -14.72
C SER A 171 12.95 -14.56 -15.32
N ASP A 172 13.63 -13.50 -14.88
CA ASP A 172 15.00 -13.16 -15.33
C ASP A 172 16.13 -13.87 -14.57
N SER A 173 15.83 -14.64 -13.52
CA SER A 173 16.85 -15.35 -12.71
C SER A 173 17.15 -16.79 -13.16
N LYS A 174 16.76 -17.18 -14.38
CA LYS A 174 17.13 -18.49 -14.97
C LYS A 174 18.05 -18.36 -16.19
N THR A 175 19.26 -17.85 -15.99
CA THR A 175 20.41 -18.25 -16.82
C THR A 175 21.60 -18.59 -15.92
N PRO A 176 22.04 -19.87 -15.86
CA PRO A 176 23.21 -20.26 -15.08
C PRO A 176 24.52 -20.11 -15.87
N TYR A 177 25.51 -19.51 -15.19
CA TYR A 177 26.96 -19.68 -15.33
C TYR A 177 27.64 -19.51 -16.70
N ALA A 178 28.53 -18.52 -16.78
CA ALA A 178 29.87 -18.73 -17.33
C ALA A 178 30.91 -17.87 -16.60
N SER A 179 31.61 -18.52 -15.68
CA SER A 179 32.94 -18.12 -15.20
C SER A 179 33.85 -17.81 -16.39
N LYS A 180 34.56 -16.67 -16.35
CA LYS A 180 35.83 -16.43 -17.03
C LYS A 180 36.47 -15.11 -16.56
N GLN A 181 37.45 -15.24 -15.68
CA GLN A 181 38.70 -14.48 -15.76
C GLN A 181 39.80 -15.49 -16.19
N PRO A 182 40.92 -15.12 -16.86
CA PRO A 182 41.79 -14.01 -16.41
C PRO A 182 42.62 -13.23 -17.47
N SER A 183 43.24 -12.15 -16.97
CA SER A 183 44.59 -11.62 -17.25
C SER A 183 44.94 -10.79 -18.50
N PHE A 184 45.48 -9.59 -18.21
CA PHE A 184 46.55 -8.78 -18.83
C PHE A 184 47.00 -9.04 -20.30
N GLY A 185 47.09 -7.95 -21.08
CA GLY A 185 47.94 -7.87 -22.29
C GLY A 185 47.70 -6.64 -23.17
N SER A 186 48.79 -5.95 -23.55
CA SER A 186 48.91 -4.62 -24.18
C SER A 186 48.57 -4.51 -25.69
N HIS A 187 48.25 -3.27 -26.13
CA HIS A 187 48.46 -2.60 -27.44
C HIS A 187 48.22 -3.35 -28.77
N HIS A 188 47.31 -2.83 -29.62
CA HIS A 188 47.65 -2.04 -30.82
C HIS A 188 46.42 -1.65 -31.67
N GLN A 189 46.59 -0.53 -32.35
CA GLN A 189 45.70 0.24 -33.21
C GLN A 189 45.52 -0.38 -34.61
N HIS A 190 44.31 -0.35 -35.20
CA HIS A 190 44.11 0.10 -36.59
C HIS A 190 42.62 0.28 -36.96
N ASN A 191 42.35 1.36 -37.70
CA ASN A 191 41.09 1.74 -38.33
C ASN A 191 40.54 0.68 -39.30
N SER A 192 39.20 0.55 -39.37
CA SER A 192 38.50 0.60 -40.66
C SER A 192 37.01 0.91 -40.53
N ASP A 193 36.61 1.79 -41.44
CA ASP A 193 35.32 2.39 -41.72
C ASP A 193 34.34 1.37 -42.33
N ARG A 194 33.12 1.28 -41.80
CA ARG A 194 31.94 0.81 -42.54
C ARG A 194 30.65 1.12 -41.79
N GLY A 195 29.89 2.05 -42.36
CA GLY A 195 28.56 2.41 -41.92
C GLY A 195 27.59 1.23 -41.92
N GLY A 196 26.79 1.18 -40.86
CA GLY A 196 25.56 0.43 -40.75
C GLY A 196 24.62 1.26 -39.88
N VAL A 197 23.56 1.79 -40.51
CA VAL A 197 22.47 2.48 -39.82
C VAL A 197 21.86 1.48 -38.84
N GLN A 198 22.08 1.72 -37.54
CA GLN A 198 21.49 0.97 -36.46
C GLN A 198 20.10 1.56 -36.23
N PRO A 199 19.00 0.79 -36.28
CA PRO A 199 17.68 1.31 -35.97
C PRO A 199 17.70 1.81 -34.53
N GLU A 200 17.26 3.05 -34.36
CA GLU A 200 17.02 3.70 -33.08
C GLU A 200 16.31 2.71 -32.16
N ALA A 201 16.93 2.42 -31.01
CA ALA A 201 16.26 1.75 -29.93
C ALA A 201 15.02 2.58 -29.62
N GLU A 202 13.85 1.99 -29.87
CA GLU A 202 12.57 2.52 -29.42
C GLU A 202 12.74 2.92 -27.95
N THR A 203 12.73 4.23 -27.70
CA THR A 203 12.54 4.80 -26.39
C THR A 203 11.30 4.14 -25.82
N THR A 204 11.52 3.16 -24.93
CA THR A 204 10.49 2.58 -24.09
C THR A 204 9.79 3.75 -23.42
N ILE A 205 8.56 4.03 -23.87
CA ILE A 205 7.69 5.02 -23.28
C ILE A 205 7.58 4.64 -21.81
N GLY A 206 8.26 5.41 -20.96
CA GLY A 206 8.36 5.12 -19.53
C GLY A 206 6.96 5.02 -18.96
N GLU A 207 6.62 3.86 -18.41
CA GLU A 207 5.36 3.68 -17.71
C GLU A 207 5.32 4.69 -16.55
N GLU A 208 4.39 5.66 -16.61
CA GLU A 208 4.26 6.73 -15.61
C GLU A 208 4.04 6.09 -14.23
N PHE A 209 4.93 6.35 -13.26
CA PHE A 209 4.70 5.91 -11.90
C PHE A 209 3.48 6.66 -11.32
N PRO A 210 2.53 5.99 -10.67
CA PRO A 210 2.36 4.56 -10.61
C PRO A 210 1.59 4.02 -11.84
N ALA A 211 2.21 3.08 -12.59
CA ALA A 211 1.59 2.25 -13.63
C ALA A 211 0.41 1.39 -13.11
N TYR A 212 -0.78 1.98 -13.03
CA TYR A 212 -2.05 1.28 -12.86
C TYR A 212 -2.90 1.52 -14.11
N SER A 213 -3.69 0.53 -14.51
CA SER A 213 -4.68 0.73 -15.56
C SER A 213 -5.76 1.71 -15.09
N LYS A 214 -6.38 2.43 -16.03
CA LYS A 214 -7.52 3.32 -15.74
C LYS A 214 -8.67 2.56 -15.07
N GLU A 215 -8.87 1.30 -15.46
CA GLU A 215 -9.89 0.43 -14.88
C GLU A 215 -9.59 0.11 -13.41
N SER A 216 -8.34 -0.26 -13.09
CA SER A 216 -7.92 -0.52 -11.71
C SER A 216 -8.11 0.72 -10.82
N ILE A 217 -7.77 1.92 -11.32
CA ILE A 217 -7.98 3.18 -10.61
C ILE A 217 -9.48 3.43 -10.38
N CYS A 218 -10.31 3.24 -11.41
CA CYS A 218 -11.76 3.39 -11.28
C CYS A 218 -12.35 2.42 -10.25
N ASN A 219 -11.91 1.17 -10.22
CA ASN A 219 -12.38 0.18 -9.25
C ASN A 219 -11.91 0.50 -7.83
N MET A 220 -10.64 0.91 -7.66
CA MET A 220 -10.14 1.40 -6.36
C MET A 220 -10.98 2.57 -5.85
N ASN A 221 -11.32 3.51 -6.73
CA ASN A 221 -12.13 4.67 -6.39
C ASN A 221 -13.56 4.29 -5.94
N LYS A 222 -14.24 3.41 -6.68
CA LYS A 222 -15.59 2.91 -6.30
C LYS A 222 -15.56 2.23 -4.93
N ILE A 223 -14.58 1.36 -4.70
CA ILE A 223 -14.44 0.62 -3.44
C ILE A 223 -14.15 1.59 -2.29
N ALA A 224 -13.17 2.49 -2.45
CA ALA A 224 -12.83 3.48 -1.44
C ALA A 224 -14.01 4.38 -1.11
N THR A 225 -14.75 4.83 -2.12
CA THR A 225 -15.95 5.66 -1.94
C THR A 225 -17.02 4.93 -1.14
N ALA A 226 -17.29 3.68 -1.48
CA ALA A 226 -18.23 2.85 -0.73
C ALA A 226 -17.78 2.68 0.72
N MET A 227 -16.54 2.25 0.97
CA MET A 227 -16.03 2.04 2.33
C MET A 227 -16.11 3.31 3.19
N ILE A 228 -15.70 4.47 2.65
CA ILE A 228 -15.71 5.74 3.39
C ILE A 228 -17.15 6.18 3.67
N SER A 229 -18.04 6.15 2.67
CA SER A 229 -19.44 6.54 2.84
C SER A 229 -20.20 5.70 3.86
N LEU A 230 -19.78 4.45 4.07
CA LEU A 230 -20.36 3.50 5.02
C LEU A 230 -19.68 3.53 6.41
N GLY A 231 -18.73 4.45 6.63
CA GLY A 231 -18.09 4.66 7.93
C GLY A 231 -16.80 3.88 8.17
N TYR A 232 -16.25 3.22 7.14
CA TYR A 232 -15.03 2.41 7.19
C TYR A 232 -13.81 3.15 6.62
N GLU A 233 -13.76 4.47 6.81
CA GLU A 233 -12.66 5.33 6.34
C GLU A 233 -11.31 4.85 6.89
N ARG A 234 -11.25 4.48 8.16
CA ARG A 234 -10.00 4.10 8.84
C ARG A 234 -9.38 2.86 8.17
N GLU A 235 -10.18 1.83 7.98
CA GLU A 235 -9.76 0.54 7.42
C GLU A 235 -9.30 0.73 5.96
N CYS A 236 -10.07 1.48 5.16
CA CYS A 236 -9.71 1.85 3.79
C CYS A 236 -8.38 2.61 3.73
N CYS A 237 -8.23 3.66 4.55
CA CYS A 237 -7.01 4.46 4.63
C CYS A 237 -5.79 3.64 5.07
N MET A 238 -5.96 2.75 6.06
CA MET A 238 -4.89 1.88 6.54
C MET A 238 -4.42 0.90 5.46
N ALA A 239 -5.36 0.27 4.73
CA ALA A 239 -5.05 -0.62 3.62
C ALA A 239 -4.24 0.11 2.52
N TYR A 240 -4.72 1.29 2.12
CA TYR A 240 -4.05 2.12 1.11
C TYR A 240 -2.63 2.49 1.55
N ASN A 241 -2.48 3.14 2.70
CA ASN A 241 -1.19 3.63 3.19
C ASN A 241 -0.16 2.51 3.34
N MET A 242 -0.56 1.37 3.91
CA MET A 242 0.37 0.27 4.14
C MET A 242 0.92 -0.29 2.82
N ILE A 243 0.05 -0.57 1.85
CA ILE A 243 0.45 -1.16 0.57
C ILE A 243 1.22 -0.14 -0.27
N ARG A 244 0.75 1.11 -0.35
CA ARG A 244 1.42 2.15 -1.12
C ARG A 244 2.79 2.49 -0.55
N LYS A 245 2.95 2.57 0.78
CA LYS A 245 4.26 2.74 1.42
C LYS A 245 5.23 1.60 1.08
N THR A 246 4.73 0.37 1.07
CA THR A 246 5.54 -0.81 0.69
C THR A 246 5.96 -0.74 -0.78
N ALA A 247 5.02 -0.41 -1.68
CA ALA A 247 5.31 -0.26 -3.10
C ALA A 247 6.29 0.89 -3.37
N PHE A 248 6.13 2.01 -2.67
CA PHE A 248 7.01 3.18 -2.80
C PHE A 248 8.44 2.84 -2.35
N ASN A 249 8.60 2.21 -1.18
CA ASN A 249 9.91 1.75 -0.72
C ASN A 249 10.55 0.77 -1.70
N SER A 250 9.77 -0.15 -2.29
CA SER A 250 10.29 -1.06 -3.32
C SER A 250 10.80 -0.33 -4.56
N GLU A 251 10.19 0.79 -4.98
CA GLU A 251 10.77 1.61 -6.06
C GLU A 251 12.06 2.30 -5.63
N LEU A 252 12.16 2.77 -4.39
CA LEU A 252 13.40 3.36 -3.86
C LEU A 252 14.54 2.34 -3.81
N ASP A 253 14.26 1.11 -3.35
CA ASP A 253 15.24 0.02 -3.32
C ASP A 253 15.76 -0.28 -4.74
N LYS A 254 14.88 -0.27 -5.76
CA LYS A 254 15.26 -0.47 -7.17
C LYS A 254 16.15 0.64 -7.71
N LEU A 255 15.98 1.86 -7.22
CA LEU A 255 16.82 3.00 -7.58
C LEU A 255 18.15 3.01 -6.81
N GLY A 256 18.40 1.99 -5.97
CA GLY A 256 19.63 1.85 -5.21
C GLY A 256 19.63 2.60 -3.89
N PHE A 257 18.46 3.06 -3.41
CA PHE A 257 18.35 3.66 -2.09
C PHE A 257 17.74 2.68 -1.10
N THR A 258 18.56 2.15 -0.19
CA THR A 258 18.09 1.32 0.92
C THR A 258 18.07 2.10 2.22
N ASN A 259 17.01 1.92 3.02
CA ASN A 259 16.90 2.58 4.32
C ASN A 259 17.96 2.01 5.29
N THR A 260 19.13 2.65 5.29
CA THR A 260 20.29 2.25 6.08
C THR A 260 20.20 2.86 7.47
N SER A 261 20.46 2.07 8.51
CA SER A 261 20.43 2.58 9.88
C SER A 261 21.56 3.60 10.11
N ILE A 262 21.35 4.53 11.04
CA ILE A 262 22.37 5.52 11.41
C ILE A 262 23.68 4.83 11.83
N GLU A 263 23.58 3.72 12.58
CA GLU A 263 24.74 2.95 13.03
C GLU A 263 25.50 2.31 11.86
N ASP A 264 24.78 1.79 10.86
CA ASP A 264 25.40 1.18 9.68
C ASP A 264 26.11 2.22 8.82
N VAL A 265 25.49 3.40 8.62
CA VAL A 265 26.12 4.54 7.91
C VAL A 265 27.42 4.95 8.59
N GLN A 266 27.43 5.05 9.93
CA GLN A 266 28.61 5.45 10.69
C GLN A 266 29.76 4.44 10.64
N ARG A 267 29.46 3.16 10.43
CA ARG A 267 30.45 2.07 10.35
C ARG A 267 30.91 1.77 8.93
N MET A 268 30.22 2.30 7.92
CA MET A 268 30.50 2.07 6.52
C MET A 268 31.88 2.62 6.11
N GLN A 269 32.59 1.89 5.25
CA GLN A 269 33.84 2.38 4.66
C GLN A 269 33.53 3.52 3.68
N TRP A 270 34.47 4.46 3.55
CA TRP A 270 34.23 5.69 2.79
C TRP A 270 33.89 5.42 1.32
N GLU A 271 34.58 4.48 0.69
CA GLU A 271 34.40 4.16 -0.73
C GLU A 271 32.98 3.65 -1.03
N THR A 272 32.39 2.90 -0.08
CA THR A 272 30.99 2.46 -0.17
C THR A 272 30.04 3.60 0.14
N LEU A 273 30.32 4.37 1.20
CA LEU A 273 29.47 5.48 1.62
C LEU A 273 29.38 6.58 0.54
N GLU A 274 30.46 6.84 -0.18
CA GLU A 274 30.50 7.77 -1.29
C GLU A 274 29.53 7.36 -2.43
N GLY A 275 29.46 6.06 -2.71
CA GLY A 275 28.50 5.49 -3.65
C GLY A 275 27.05 5.68 -3.17
N GLU A 276 26.78 5.37 -1.90
CA GLU A 276 25.46 5.55 -1.29
C GLU A 276 25.02 7.03 -1.23
N ILE A 277 25.95 7.97 -0.97
CA ILE A 277 25.67 9.41 -1.03
C ILE A 277 25.27 9.82 -2.46
N SER A 278 25.99 9.32 -3.46
CA SER A 278 25.70 9.63 -4.86
C SER A 278 24.33 9.07 -5.26
N ALA A 279 24.02 7.83 -4.88
CA ALA A 279 22.69 7.25 -5.05
C ALA A 279 21.61 8.06 -4.33
N TRP A 280 21.82 8.43 -3.06
CA TRP A 280 20.90 9.27 -2.29
C TRP A 280 20.56 10.58 -3.01
N ILE A 281 21.55 11.25 -3.62
CA ILE A 281 21.33 12.50 -4.38
C ILE A 281 20.40 12.25 -5.57
N ASP A 282 20.71 11.23 -6.36
CA ASP A 282 19.96 10.92 -7.59
C ASP A 282 18.55 10.43 -7.27
N VAL A 283 18.41 9.55 -6.28
CA VAL A 283 17.11 9.03 -5.85
C VAL A 283 16.26 10.12 -5.21
N LEU A 284 16.82 11.01 -4.39
CA LEU A 284 16.07 12.13 -3.82
C LEU A 284 15.49 13.03 -4.91
N LYS A 285 16.31 13.39 -5.91
CA LYS A 285 15.86 14.18 -7.07
C LYS A 285 14.76 13.46 -7.85
N HIS A 286 14.93 12.17 -8.12
CA HIS A 286 13.92 11.36 -8.83
C HIS A 286 12.62 11.23 -8.03
N CYS A 287 12.72 11.02 -6.71
CA CYS A 287 11.59 10.86 -5.81
C CYS A 287 10.65 12.08 -5.89
N TYR A 288 11.20 13.29 -5.83
CA TYR A 288 10.40 14.51 -5.86
C TYR A 288 9.95 14.96 -7.25
N SER A 289 10.67 14.58 -8.31
CA SER A 289 10.30 14.93 -9.68
C SER A 289 9.34 13.95 -10.33
N VAL A 290 9.33 12.69 -9.89
CA VAL A 290 8.56 11.60 -10.51
C VAL A 290 7.66 10.87 -9.51
N LEU A 291 8.25 10.28 -8.45
CA LEU A 291 7.51 9.34 -7.60
C LEU A 291 6.42 10.02 -6.76
N LEU A 292 6.74 11.10 -6.04
CA LEU A 292 5.78 11.85 -5.23
C LEU A 292 4.66 12.49 -6.07
N PRO A 293 4.95 13.17 -7.21
CA PRO A 293 3.89 13.64 -8.10
C PRO A 293 2.99 12.51 -8.61
N GLY A 294 3.57 11.36 -8.97
CA GLY A 294 2.83 10.18 -9.38
C GLY A 294 1.89 9.67 -8.28
N GLU A 295 2.39 9.57 -7.06
CA GLU A 295 1.59 9.13 -5.92
C GLU A 295 0.47 10.12 -5.58
N LEU A 296 0.74 11.44 -5.65
CA LEU A 296 -0.27 12.47 -5.45
C LEU A 296 -1.41 12.32 -6.47
N LYS A 297 -1.07 12.09 -7.74
CA LYS A 297 -2.07 11.84 -8.79
C LYS A 297 -2.91 10.60 -8.44
N LEU A 298 -2.28 9.50 -8.05
CA LEU A 298 -2.98 8.27 -7.66
C LEU A 298 -3.93 8.50 -6.48
N CYS A 299 -3.46 9.13 -5.40
CA CYS A 299 -4.28 9.48 -4.25
C CYS A 299 -5.51 10.29 -4.68
N ASN A 300 -5.31 11.32 -5.51
CA ASN A 300 -6.39 12.17 -5.99
C ASN A 300 -7.41 11.43 -6.85
N PHE A 301 -6.98 10.45 -7.65
CA PHE A 301 -7.92 9.64 -8.43
C PHE A 301 -8.66 8.59 -7.60
N VAL A 302 -7.98 7.96 -6.63
CA VAL A 302 -8.61 6.95 -5.76
C VAL A 302 -9.60 7.60 -4.80
N PHE A 303 -9.28 8.78 -4.27
CA PHE A 303 -10.09 9.48 -3.27
C PHE A 303 -10.69 10.79 -3.82
N SER A 304 -11.12 10.82 -5.08
CA SER A 304 -11.63 12.05 -5.73
C SER A 304 -12.81 12.69 -5.02
N GLU A 305 -13.67 11.88 -4.41
CA GLU A 305 -14.85 12.26 -3.64
C GLU A 305 -14.49 12.74 -2.24
N TYR A 306 -13.27 12.47 -1.78
CA TYR A 306 -12.76 12.80 -0.44
C TYR A 306 -11.39 13.50 -0.49
N PRO A 307 -11.30 14.75 -0.98
CA PRO A 307 -10.03 15.46 -1.13
C PRO A 307 -9.22 15.62 0.17
N SER A 308 -9.89 15.75 1.32
CA SER A 308 -9.24 15.81 2.63
C SER A 308 -8.53 14.50 2.99
N VAL A 309 -9.14 13.36 2.63
CA VAL A 309 -8.55 12.02 2.82
C VAL A 309 -7.36 11.87 1.87
N SER A 310 -7.53 12.21 0.59
CA SER A 310 -6.44 12.19 -0.40
C SER A 310 -5.21 12.96 0.09
N GLN A 311 -5.40 14.21 0.50
CA GLN A 311 -4.31 15.08 0.94
C GLN A 311 -3.62 14.55 2.20
N ARG A 312 -4.40 14.02 3.16
CA ARG A 312 -3.87 13.43 4.39
C ARG A 312 -3.00 12.21 4.09
N LEU A 313 -3.49 11.26 3.30
CA LEU A 313 -2.75 10.04 2.95
C LEU A 313 -1.46 10.36 2.19
N PHE A 314 -1.53 11.28 1.23
CA PHE A 314 -0.35 11.75 0.52
C PHE A 314 0.67 12.42 1.46
N ASN A 315 0.22 13.34 2.31
CA ASN A 315 1.11 14.05 3.24
C ASN A 315 1.79 13.08 4.22
N ASP A 316 1.06 12.10 4.74
CA ASP A 316 1.58 11.08 5.64
C ASP A 316 2.70 10.28 4.96
N LEU A 317 2.49 9.85 3.71
CA LEU A 317 3.51 9.14 2.93
C LEU A 317 4.71 10.05 2.62
N ALA A 318 4.47 11.22 2.01
CA ALA A 318 5.53 12.14 1.61
C ALA A 318 6.39 12.53 2.81
N SER A 319 5.79 12.81 3.97
CA SER A 319 6.53 13.11 5.20
C SER A 319 7.36 11.91 5.64
N SER A 320 6.78 10.70 5.66
CA SER A 320 7.51 9.49 6.05
C SER A 320 8.72 9.21 5.14
N ILE A 321 8.61 9.46 3.83
CA ILE A 321 9.70 9.27 2.88
C ILE A 321 10.76 10.36 3.04
N THR A 322 10.34 11.60 3.29
CA THR A 322 11.26 12.73 3.50
C THR A 322 12.11 12.52 4.74
N VAL A 323 11.49 12.16 5.86
CA VAL A 323 12.19 11.84 7.12
C VAL A 323 13.26 10.77 6.89
N MET A 324 12.98 9.76 6.07
CA MET A 324 13.96 8.71 5.74
C MET A 324 15.19 9.27 5.02
N PHE A 325 15.02 10.14 4.02
CA PHE A 325 16.15 10.80 3.35
C PHE A 325 16.93 11.72 4.30
N LEU A 326 16.23 12.45 5.18
CA LEU A 326 16.85 13.34 6.16
C LEU A 326 17.67 12.56 7.19
N ASN A 327 17.16 11.44 7.70
CA ASN A 327 17.88 10.58 8.63
C ASN A 327 19.22 10.08 8.05
N PHE A 328 19.24 9.71 6.76
CA PHE A 328 20.48 9.35 6.08
C PHE A 328 21.45 10.53 6.01
N ALA A 329 20.97 11.72 5.63
CA ALA A 329 21.81 12.92 5.56
C ALA A 329 22.40 13.32 6.91
N GLU A 330 21.60 13.23 7.99
CA GLU A 330 22.06 13.47 9.35
C GLU A 330 23.10 12.43 9.79
N ALA A 331 22.88 11.15 9.47
CA ALA A 331 23.84 10.09 9.77
C ALA A 331 25.20 10.32 9.07
N VAL A 332 25.19 10.72 7.79
CA VAL A 332 26.39 11.08 7.03
C VAL A 332 27.10 12.26 7.67
N ALA A 333 26.36 13.30 8.08
CA ALA A 333 26.91 14.49 8.70
C ALA A 333 27.67 14.20 10.02
N MET A 334 27.31 13.12 10.71
CA MET A 334 27.95 12.66 11.95
C MET A 334 29.17 11.74 11.72
N THR A 335 29.49 11.36 10.48
CA THR A 335 30.65 10.51 10.20
C THR A 335 31.97 11.25 10.44
N LYS A 336 33.06 10.48 10.61
CA LYS A 336 34.41 11.06 10.77
C LYS A 336 34.75 11.94 9.56
N GLN A 337 35.06 13.20 9.83
CA GLN A 337 35.40 14.22 8.85
C GLN A 337 36.84 14.05 8.35
N SER A 338 37.03 14.24 7.04
CA SER A 338 38.34 14.31 6.37
C SER A 338 38.21 15.14 5.09
N ALA A 339 39.32 15.72 4.64
CA ALA A 339 39.33 16.60 3.45
C ALA A 339 38.81 15.92 2.18
N GLU A 340 39.05 14.61 2.02
CA GLU A 340 38.57 13.81 0.88
C GLU A 340 37.03 13.76 0.79
N LYS A 341 36.32 13.94 1.90
CA LYS A 341 34.86 13.84 1.98
C LYS A 341 34.14 15.15 1.66
N LEU A 342 34.87 16.26 1.69
CA LEU A 342 34.30 17.61 1.64
C LEU A 342 33.32 17.81 0.47
N PHE A 343 33.70 17.40 -0.73
CA PHE A 343 32.89 17.59 -1.92
C PHE A 343 31.53 16.88 -1.83
N LYS A 344 31.50 15.66 -1.30
CA LYS A 344 30.24 14.91 -1.14
C LYS A 344 29.33 15.53 -0.08
N PHE A 345 29.89 16.08 1.00
CA PHE A 345 29.09 16.82 1.99
C PHE A 345 28.48 18.08 1.37
N LEU A 346 29.23 18.78 0.52
CA LEU A 346 28.73 19.94 -0.23
C LEU A 346 27.65 19.53 -1.23
N ASP A 347 27.84 18.44 -1.99
CA ASP A 347 26.84 17.94 -2.94
C ASP A 347 25.50 17.64 -2.25
N MET A 348 25.53 17.02 -1.05
CA MET A 348 24.33 16.77 -0.25
C MET A 348 23.71 18.07 0.27
N TYR A 349 24.53 19.00 0.76
CA TYR A 349 24.08 20.31 1.22
C TYR A 349 23.35 21.07 0.12
N GLU A 350 23.94 21.12 -1.07
CA GLU A 350 23.38 21.79 -2.25
C GLU A 350 22.09 21.11 -2.70
N THR A 351 22.07 19.77 -2.71
CA THR A 351 20.86 19.01 -3.03
C THR A 351 19.72 19.35 -2.04
N LEU A 352 19.96 19.35 -0.73
CA LEU A 352 18.94 19.75 0.24
C LEU A 352 18.52 21.22 0.08
N ARG A 353 19.49 22.14 -0.15
CA ARG A 353 19.21 23.56 -0.40
C ARG A 353 18.22 23.73 -1.55
N ASP A 354 18.46 23.02 -2.64
CA ASP A 354 17.67 23.13 -3.86
C ASP A 354 16.31 22.43 -3.74
N MET A 355 16.21 21.42 -2.88
CA MET A 355 14.98 20.67 -2.63
C MET A 355 14.04 21.32 -1.60
N ILE A 356 14.53 22.17 -0.69
CA ILE A 356 13.71 22.85 0.34
C ILE A 356 12.42 23.48 -0.23
N PRO A 357 12.46 24.26 -1.32
CA PRO A 357 11.24 24.87 -1.89
C PRO A 357 10.20 23.82 -2.31
N THR A 358 10.66 22.69 -2.87
CA THR A 358 9.81 21.59 -3.29
C THR A 358 9.22 20.86 -2.09
N ILE A 359 10.02 20.62 -1.04
CA ILE A 359 9.57 20.00 0.21
C ILE A 359 8.49 20.85 0.87
N ASP A 360 8.71 22.17 0.98
CA ASP A 360 7.78 23.13 1.56
C ASP A 360 6.43 23.19 0.81
N ASN A 361 6.46 23.01 -0.52
CA ASN A 361 5.25 23.00 -1.33
C ASN A 361 4.52 21.65 -1.28
N THR A 362 5.27 20.54 -1.16
CA THR A 362 4.73 19.18 -1.19
C THR A 362 4.17 18.78 0.16
N THR A 363 4.78 19.25 1.24
CA THR A 363 4.43 18.88 2.61
C THR A 363 4.04 20.12 3.39
N HIS A 364 2.85 20.11 4.00
CA HIS A 364 2.39 21.21 4.86
C HIS A 364 2.85 21.03 6.33
N SER A 365 3.88 20.21 6.57
CA SER A 365 4.39 19.91 7.90
C SER A 365 5.45 20.93 8.32
N ARG A 366 5.13 21.72 9.37
CA ARG A 366 6.10 22.65 9.97
C ARG A 366 7.29 21.92 10.58
N ASP A 367 7.04 20.75 11.16
CA ASP A 367 8.06 19.94 11.82
C ASP A 367 9.08 19.44 10.78
N LEU A 368 8.59 19.00 9.62
CA LEU A 368 9.45 18.51 8.54
C LEU A 368 10.34 19.60 7.93
N LYS A 369 9.86 20.84 7.90
CA LYS A 369 10.68 22.00 7.52
C LYS A 369 11.84 22.22 8.50
N GLY A 370 11.58 22.08 9.79
CA GLY A 370 12.60 22.17 10.83
C GLY A 370 13.65 21.06 10.72
N GLU A 371 13.21 19.84 10.48
CA GLU A 371 14.09 18.68 10.25
C GLU A 371 14.95 18.88 8.99
N THR A 372 14.35 19.32 7.88
CA THR A 372 15.08 19.57 6.63
C THR A 372 16.16 20.63 6.81
N PHE A 373 15.84 21.72 7.52
CA PHE A 373 16.82 22.75 7.83
C PHE A 373 17.93 22.22 8.76
N THR A 374 17.59 21.35 9.70
CA THR A 374 18.54 20.74 10.63
C THR A 374 19.55 19.85 9.90
N ALA A 375 19.08 18.93 9.06
CA ALA A 375 19.95 18.08 8.25
C ALA A 375 20.90 18.91 7.36
N LYS A 376 20.36 19.94 6.68
CA LYS A 376 21.18 20.86 5.88
C LYS A 376 22.21 21.61 6.72
N ARG A 377 21.83 22.10 7.89
CA ARG A 377 22.74 22.81 8.82
C ARG A 377 23.88 21.89 9.24
N LEU A 378 23.59 20.64 9.63
CA LEU A 378 24.59 19.67 10.07
C LEU A 378 25.61 19.35 8.97
N LEU A 379 25.17 19.17 7.73
CA LEU A 379 26.07 19.00 6.58
C LEU A 379 26.98 20.23 6.38
N GLY A 380 26.42 21.43 6.52
CA GLY A 380 27.18 22.68 6.42
C GLY A 380 28.21 22.85 7.53
N GLU A 381 27.84 22.53 8.77
CA GLU A 381 28.76 22.54 9.92
C GLU A 381 29.89 21.53 9.76
N ALA A 382 29.58 20.34 9.24
CA ALA A 382 30.60 19.34 8.95
C ALA A 382 31.57 19.81 7.85
N ALA A 383 31.08 20.46 6.79
CA ALA A 383 31.94 21.05 5.76
C ALA A 383 32.86 22.15 6.34
N VAL A 384 32.33 23.05 7.18
CA VAL A 384 33.13 24.08 7.86
C VAL A 384 34.21 23.45 8.75
N SER A 385 33.86 22.42 9.51
CA SER A 385 34.79 21.69 10.36
C SER A 385 35.92 21.03 9.55
N ILE A 386 35.60 20.42 8.40
CA ILE A 386 36.60 19.87 7.47
C ILE A 386 37.57 20.96 6.98
N PHE A 387 37.08 22.17 6.67
CA PHE A 387 37.95 23.29 6.27
C PHE A 387 38.89 23.72 7.40
N CYS A 388 38.40 23.82 8.63
CA CYS A 388 39.23 24.14 9.79
C CYS A 388 40.32 23.09 10.01
N ASP A 389 39.96 21.80 9.94
CA ASP A 389 40.91 20.70 10.09
C ASP A 389 41.97 20.70 8.98
N LEU A 390 41.58 21.03 7.74
CA LEU A 390 42.49 21.16 6.62
C LEU A 390 43.46 22.33 6.81
N GLU A 391 42.97 23.50 7.24
CA GLU A 391 43.80 24.66 7.55
C GLU A 391 44.82 24.31 8.65
N ASP A 392 44.38 23.66 9.72
CA ASP A 392 45.23 23.23 10.83
C ASP A 392 46.23 22.15 10.41
N SER A 393 45.87 21.28 9.46
CA SER A 393 46.76 20.28 8.89
C SER A 393 47.88 20.94 8.08
N ILE A 394 47.54 21.89 7.19
CA ILE A 394 48.52 22.64 6.39
C ILE A 394 49.44 23.47 7.29
N ARG A 395 48.89 24.14 8.31
CA ARG A 395 49.69 24.97 9.24
C ARG A 395 50.71 24.15 10.02
N ARG A 396 50.37 22.90 10.37
CA ARG A 396 51.24 21.97 11.10
C ARG A 396 52.19 21.18 10.19
N ASP A 397 52.02 21.27 8.87
CA ASP A 397 52.91 20.61 7.90
C ASP A 397 54.25 21.35 7.80
N HIS A 398 55.09 21.12 8.79
CA HIS A 398 56.47 21.57 8.77
C HIS A 398 57.31 20.52 8.04
N SER A 399 57.66 20.80 6.78
CA SER A 399 58.59 19.97 5.99
C SER A 399 59.92 19.82 6.75
N ARG A 400 60.10 18.72 7.49
CA ARG A 400 61.36 18.47 8.23
C ARG A 400 62.51 18.12 7.30
N THR A 401 62.22 17.72 6.07
CA THR A 401 63.17 17.38 5.01
C THR A 401 63.11 18.43 3.91
N PRO A 402 64.16 19.25 3.73
CA PRO A 402 64.27 20.14 2.58
C PRO A 402 64.17 19.31 1.30
N VAL A 403 63.35 19.76 0.34
CA VAL A 403 63.22 19.07 -0.95
C VAL A 403 64.57 19.17 -1.68
N PRO A 404 65.19 18.04 -2.10
CA PRO A 404 66.45 18.07 -2.81
C PRO A 404 66.35 19.00 -4.03
N SER A 405 67.32 19.90 -4.19
CA SER A 405 67.37 20.90 -5.28
C SER A 405 66.29 21.99 -5.27
N GLY A 406 65.53 22.16 -4.17
CA GLY A 406 64.54 23.24 -4.06
C GLY A 406 63.30 23.06 -4.94
N ALA A 407 62.94 21.80 -5.24
CA ALA A 407 61.71 21.49 -5.97
C ALA A 407 60.45 21.79 -5.13
N VAL A 408 59.30 21.87 -5.80
CA VAL A 408 57.99 22.12 -5.18
C VAL A 408 57.65 20.97 -4.21
N HIS A 409 57.23 21.33 -2.99
CA HIS A 409 56.75 20.36 -2.00
C HIS A 409 55.37 19.84 -2.44
N PRO A 410 55.15 18.51 -2.50
CA PRO A 410 53.83 17.91 -2.74
C PRO A 410 52.83 18.33 -1.66
#